data_AF-A0A8J5CSW7-F1
#
_entry.id   AF-A0A8J5CSW7-F1
#
_cell.length_a   1.000
_cell.length_b   1.000
_cell.length_c   1.000
_cell.angle_alpha   90.00
_cell.angle_beta   90.00
_cell.angle_gamma   90.00
#
_symmetry.space_group_name_H-M   'P 1'
#
loop_
_entity.id
_entity.type
_entity.pdbx_description
1 polymer ?
#
loop_
_entity_poly.entity_id
_entity_poly.type
_entity_poly.pdbx_seq_one_letter_code
_entity_poly.pdbx_strand_id
1 'polypeptide(L)'
;MLRKKVSEWVKEVGVLSGMAKTEPHAAYSAFTHGLQHRWSFVKRIIPGISRLLRPLEEFIRKTFLPALLKTNFTIGEDVRELLSIPPRLGEMGITSLEKMAEEKNRNSINLTRSLTEKVIAQDAKGETDQNVILELKKTMSRNRQSAQMESLERLKDVVQVETVRKIHIAQETGASKWLTCLPIRAKGFRLNKQEFVDAVALRYGWPVEGLPKTCVC
;
A
#
# COMPACT_ATOMS: atom_id res chain seq x y z
N MET A 1 25.77 -4.77 -1.25
CA MET A 1 24.72 -5.77 -1.58
C MET A 1 23.31 -5.17 -1.65
N LEU A 2 22.81 -4.51 -0.59
CA LEU A 2 21.42 -4.03 -0.52
C LEU A 2 21.07 -2.92 -1.54
N ARG A 3 21.96 -1.96 -1.79
CA ARG A 3 21.76 -0.93 -2.84
C ARG A 3 21.57 -1.55 -4.23
N LYS A 4 22.29 -2.62 -4.54
CA LYS A 4 22.14 -3.39 -5.78
C LYS A 4 20.73 -4.03 -5.84
N LYS A 5 20.26 -4.62 -4.74
CA LYS A 5 18.89 -5.16 -4.65
C LYS A 5 17.80 -4.10 -4.80
N VAL A 6 17.98 -2.93 -4.21
CA VAL A 6 17.05 -1.80 -4.40
C VAL A 6 17.04 -1.37 -5.88
N SER A 7 18.20 -1.30 -6.53
CA SER A 7 18.27 -1.01 -7.97
C SER A 7 17.56 -2.08 -8.82
N GLU A 8 17.69 -3.37 -8.47
CA GLU A 8 16.93 -4.44 -9.12
C GLU A 8 15.42 -4.27 -8.92
N TRP A 9 14.97 -3.95 -7.71
CA TRP A 9 13.54 -3.70 -7.45
C TRP A 9 13.01 -2.48 -8.20
N VAL A 10 13.81 -1.42 -8.36
CA VAL A 10 13.44 -0.28 -9.20
C VAL A 10 13.23 -0.74 -10.65
N LYS A 11 14.11 -1.59 -11.20
CA LYS A 11 13.93 -2.14 -12.55
C LYS A 11 12.65 -2.98 -12.66
N GLU A 12 12.36 -3.82 -11.67
CA GLU A 12 11.13 -4.62 -11.64
C GLU A 12 9.87 -3.75 -11.59
N VAL A 13 9.86 -2.70 -10.75
CA VAL A 13 8.76 -1.72 -10.73
C VAL A 13 8.68 -0.98 -12.06
N GLY A 14 9.81 -0.74 -12.74
CA GLY A 14 9.84 -0.18 -14.09
C GLY A 14 9.12 -1.04 -15.11
N VAL A 15 9.39 -2.35 -15.12
CA VAL A 15 8.67 -3.32 -15.97
C VAL A 15 7.17 -3.30 -15.64
N LEU A 16 6.82 -3.32 -14.35
CA LEU A 16 5.44 -3.27 -13.91
C LEU A 16 4.74 -1.96 -14.29
N SER A 17 5.46 -0.84 -14.29
CA SER A 17 4.97 0.47 -14.73
C SER A 17 4.67 0.46 -16.23
N GLY A 18 5.46 -0.26 -17.03
CA GLY A 18 5.17 -0.51 -18.44
C GLY A 18 3.85 -1.28 -18.62
N MET A 19 3.67 -2.35 -17.86
CA MET A 19 2.43 -3.15 -17.87
C MET A 19 1.21 -2.34 -17.41
N ALA A 20 1.38 -1.45 -16.43
CA ALA A 20 0.30 -0.62 -15.91
C ALA A 20 -0.36 0.26 -16.99
N LYS A 21 0.38 0.63 -18.03
CA LYS A 21 -0.15 1.43 -19.16
C LYS A 21 -1.19 0.70 -19.99
N THR A 22 -1.16 -0.63 -20.04
CA THR A 22 -2.08 -1.47 -20.81
C THR A 22 -3.03 -2.26 -19.93
N GLU A 23 -2.53 -2.77 -18.81
CA GLU A 23 -3.21 -3.67 -17.88
C GLU A 23 -3.11 -3.16 -16.43
N PRO A 24 -3.69 -1.98 -16.12
CA PRO A 24 -3.50 -1.31 -14.83
C PRO A 24 -4.01 -2.16 -13.65
N HIS A 25 -5.14 -2.83 -13.79
CA HIS A 25 -5.67 -3.67 -12.71
C HIS A 25 -4.75 -4.86 -12.39
N ALA A 26 -4.21 -5.53 -13.42
CA ALA A 26 -3.23 -6.61 -13.23
C ALA A 26 -1.94 -6.09 -12.59
N ALA A 27 -1.46 -4.92 -13.04
CA ALA A 27 -0.25 -4.31 -12.49
C ALA A 27 -0.43 -3.90 -11.02
N TYR A 28 -1.57 -3.30 -10.67
CA TYR A 28 -1.93 -2.98 -9.29
C TYR A 28 -2.00 -4.24 -8.40
N SER A 29 -2.64 -5.30 -8.89
CA SER A 29 -2.75 -6.57 -8.16
C SER A 29 -1.37 -7.20 -7.94
N ALA A 30 -0.53 -7.26 -8.98
CA ALA A 30 0.84 -7.77 -8.88
C ALA A 30 1.72 -6.93 -7.93
N PHE A 31 1.52 -5.61 -7.88
CA PHE A 31 2.21 -4.75 -6.93
C PHE A 31 1.78 -5.05 -5.49
N THR A 32 0.48 -5.00 -5.23
CA THR A 32 -0.09 -5.07 -3.88
C THR A 32 0.01 -6.46 -3.27
N HIS A 33 -0.28 -7.51 -4.04
CA HIS A 33 -0.23 -8.91 -3.59
C HIS A 33 1.13 -9.57 -3.78
N GLY A 34 1.98 -9.03 -4.67
CA GLY A 34 3.30 -9.58 -4.98
C GLY A 34 4.46 -8.77 -4.38
N LEU A 35 4.85 -7.70 -5.09
CA LEU A 35 6.09 -6.96 -4.79
C LEU A 35 6.11 -6.39 -3.36
N GLN A 36 5.02 -5.76 -2.93
CA GLN A 36 4.88 -5.17 -1.60
C GLN A 36 5.09 -6.19 -0.47
N HIS A 37 4.58 -7.41 -0.65
CA HIS A 37 4.77 -8.50 0.30
C HIS A 37 6.21 -9.00 0.34
N ARG A 38 6.87 -9.11 -0.82
CA ARG A 38 8.28 -9.53 -0.89
C ARG A 38 9.21 -8.61 -0.11
N TRP A 39 8.96 -7.30 -0.16
CA TRP A 39 9.76 -6.32 0.58
C TRP A 39 9.47 -6.30 2.09
N SER A 40 8.39 -6.95 2.54
CA SER A 40 8.02 -6.98 3.95
C SER A 40 9.03 -7.73 4.81
N PHE A 41 9.73 -8.73 4.27
CA PHE A 41 10.79 -9.42 4.99
C PHE A 41 11.96 -8.48 5.30
N VAL A 42 12.48 -7.81 4.28
CA VAL A 42 13.65 -6.92 4.38
C VAL A 42 13.40 -5.78 5.37
N LYS A 43 12.20 -5.20 5.37
CA LYS A 43 11.79 -4.18 6.35
C LYS A 43 11.78 -4.68 7.80
N ARG A 44 11.57 -5.98 8.04
CA ARG A 44 11.56 -6.55 9.39
C ARG A 44 12.96 -6.82 9.92
N ILE A 45 13.90 -7.19 9.05
CA ILE A 45 15.20 -7.72 9.47
C ILE A 45 16.34 -6.68 9.48
N ILE A 46 16.24 -5.58 8.73
CA ILE A 46 17.33 -4.60 8.62
C ILE A 46 16.90 -3.29 9.28
N PRO A 47 17.47 -2.95 10.46
CA PRO A 47 17.24 -1.67 11.11
C PRO A 47 17.72 -0.50 10.25
N GLY A 48 17.01 0.63 10.30
CA GLY A 48 17.42 1.86 9.60
C GLY A 48 17.42 1.78 8.07
N ILE A 49 16.77 0.78 7.47
CA ILE A 49 16.74 0.61 6.01
C ILE A 49 15.97 1.71 5.26
N SER A 50 15.15 2.50 5.97
CA SER A 50 14.29 3.56 5.45
C SER A 50 14.96 4.40 4.33
N ARG A 51 16.12 4.99 4.62
CA ARG A 51 16.88 5.83 3.68
C ARG A 51 17.33 5.09 2.41
N LEU A 52 17.58 3.79 2.49
CA LEU A 52 17.98 2.98 1.34
C LEU A 52 16.81 2.62 0.43
N LEU A 53 15.57 2.67 0.93
CA LEU A 53 14.36 2.42 0.16
C LEU A 53 13.85 3.67 -0.57
N ARG A 54 14.33 4.86 -0.21
CA ARG A 54 13.93 6.13 -0.82
C ARG A 54 13.98 6.14 -2.36
N PRO A 55 15.03 5.63 -3.04
CA PRO A 55 15.05 5.61 -4.50
C PRO A 55 13.91 4.77 -5.10
N LEU A 56 13.53 3.68 -4.43
CA LEU A 56 12.41 2.85 -4.84
C LEU A 56 11.07 3.54 -4.59
N GLU A 57 10.92 4.18 -3.42
CA GLU A 57 9.71 4.95 -3.08
C GLU A 57 9.49 6.12 -4.04
N GLU A 58 10.55 6.86 -4.37
CA GLU A 58 10.48 7.94 -5.37
C GLU A 58 10.11 7.43 -6.75
N PHE A 59 10.65 6.28 -7.17
CA PHE A 59 10.31 5.67 -8.45
C PHE A 59 8.85 5.21 -8.49
N ILE A 60 8.35 4.63 -7.41
CA ILE A 60 6.93 4.29 -7.27
C ILE A 60 6.07 5.56 -7.43
N ARG A 61 6.42 6.64 -6.75
CA ARG A 61 5.67 7.89 -6.77
C ARG A 61 5.71 8.61 -8.12
N LYS A 62 6.89 8.68 -8.76
CA LYS A 62 7.11 9.48 -9.98
C LYS A 62 6.87 8.70 -11.28
N THR A 63 6.87 7.37 -11.24
CA THR A 63 6.78 6.55 -12.46
C THR A 63 5.65 5.53 -12.40
N PHE A 64 5.59 4.70 -11.35
CA PHE A 64 4.57 3.65 -11.27
C PHE A 64 3.16 4.20 -11.06
N LEU A 65 2.97 5.06 -10.06
CA LEU A 65 1.66 5.60 -9.74
C LEU A 65 1.07 6.42 -10.91
N PRO A 66 1.80 7.34 -11.57
CA PRO A 66 1.26 8.04 -12.74
C PRO A 66 0.90 7.09 -13.89
N ALA A 67 1.71 6.05 -14.12
CA ALA A 67 1.42 5.05 -15.15
C ALA A 67 0.18 4.21 -14.81
N LEU A 68 -0.03 3.89 -13.53
CA LEU A 68 -1.15 3.10 -13.05
C LEU A 68 -2.47 3.87 -13.05
N LEU A 69 -2.44 5.11 -12.57
CA LEU A 69 -3.62 5.94 -12.37
C LEU A 69 -3.94 6.79 -13.62
N LYS A 70 -3.07 6.75 -14.64
CA LYS A 70 -3.17 7.56 -15.87
C LYS A 70 -3.32 9.05 -15.55
N THR A 71 -2.58 9.54 -14.56
CA THR A 71 -2.66 10.94 -14.12
C THR A 71 -1.65 11.81 -14.84
N ASN A 72 -2.09 12.97 -15.33
CA ASN A 72 -1.22 13.97 -15.99
C ASN A 72 -0.60 14.97 -15.01
N PHE A 73 -0.85 14.81 -13.71
CA PHE A 73 -0.31 15.67 -12.65
C PHE A 73 0.72 14.92 -11.79
N THR A 74 1.55 15.69 -11.09
CA THR A 74 2.52 15.15 -10.13
C THR A 74 1.82 14.80 -8.83
N ILE A 75 2.02 13.59 -8.33
CA ILE A 75 1.44 13.13 -7.07
C ILE A 75 2.14 13.85 -5.91
N GLY A 76 1.41 14.71 -5.21
CA GLY A 76 1.82 15.40 -3.98
C GLY A 76 2.06 14.45 -2.81
N GLU A 77 2.60 14.95 -1.70
CA GLU A 77 2.87 14.11 -0.53
C GLU A 77 1.55 13.63 0.11
N ASP A 78 0.56 14.50 0.22
CA ASP A 78 -0.75 14.18 0.80
C ASP A 78 -1.47 13.10 0.01
N VAL A 79 -1.51 13.25 -1.33
CA VAL A 79 -2.09 12.23 -2.23
C VAL A 79 -1.31 10.92 -2.13
N ARG A 80 0.02 10.97 -2.07
CA ARG A 80 0.84 9.77 -1.88
C ARG A 80 0.52 9.08 -0.56
N GLU A 81 0.31 9.83 0.51
CA GLU A 81 -0.04 9.31 1.83
C GLU A 81 -1.43 8.67 1.82
N LEU A 82 -2.43 9.32 1.22
CA LEU A 82 -3.78 8.75 1.03
C LEU A 82 -3.71 7.40 0.30
N LEU A 83 -3.03 7.35 -0.84
CA LEU A 83 -2.88 6.11 -1.63
C LEU A 83 -2.21 4.97 -0.84
N SER A 84 -1.48 5.29 0.24
CA SER A 84 -0.83 4.29 1.11
C SER A 84 -1.74 3.63 2.13
N ILE A 85 -2.85 4.28 2.48
CA ILE A 85 -3.85 3.81 3.43
C ILE A 85 -4.62 2.62 2.82
N PRO A 86 -5.02 1.61 3.61
CA PRO A 86 -5.61 0.39 3.07
C PRO A 86 -7.01 0.58 2.46
N PRO A 87 -7.43 -0.30 1.53
CA PRO A 87 -8.72 -0.17 0.87
C PRO A 87 -9.96 -0.26 1.76
N ARG A 88 -9.87 -0.91 2.91
CA ARG A 88 -10.94 -0.94 3.92
C ARG A 88 -11.27 0.45 4.50
N LEU A 89 -10.36 1.42 4.33
CA LEU A 89 -10.53 2.80 4.76
C LEU A 89 -10.79 3.75 3.57
N GLY A 90 -11.16 3.23 2.41
CA GLY A 90 -11.51 4.04 1.23
C GLY A 90 -10.34 4.29 0.26
N GLU A 91 -9.18 3.70 0.50
CA GLU A 91 -7.93 4.05 -0.20
C GLU A 91 -7.36 2.89 -1.05
N MET A 92 -6.11 2.99 -1.55
CA MET A 92 -5.54 1.98 -2.48
C MET A 92 -4.57 0.98 -1.84
N GLY A 93 -4.08 1.21 -0.63
CA GLY A 93 -3.18 0.26 0.08
C GLY A 93 -1.79 0.09 -0.55
N ILE A 94 -1.35 1.07 -1.36
CA ILE A 94 -0.01 1.11 -1.96
C ILE A 94 0.95 1.65 -0.91
N THR A 95 1.36 0.76 -0.01
CA THR A 95 2.13 1.05 1.20
C THR A 95 3.40 1.85 0.91
N SER A 96 3.67 2.89 1.69
CA SER A 96 4.98 3.55 1.70
C SER A 96 6.04 2.64 2.31
N LEU A 97 7.09 2.36 1.55
CA LEU A 97 8.19 1.51 2.00
C LEU A 97 9.03 2.18 3.08
N GLU A 98 9.31 3.47 2.90
CA GLU A 98 10.13 4.29 3.79
C GLU A 98 9.43 4.45 5.15
N LYS A 99 8.18 4.95 5.16
CA LYS A 99 7.42 5.22 6.40
C LYS A 99 7.18 3.97 7.24
N MET A 100 6.98 2.79 6.61
CA MET A 100 6.68 1.55 7.34
C MET A 100 7.89 0.71 7.74
N ALA A 101 9.11 1.05 7.30
CA ALA A 101 10.29 0.23 7.54
C ALA A 101 10.59 0.08 9.05
N GLU A 102 10.65 1.20 9.77
CA GLU A 102 11.02 1.23 11.20
C GLU A 102 9.98 0.55 12.07
N GLU A 103 8.69 0.82 11.81
CA GLU A 103 7.59 0.18 12.53
C GLU A 103 7.65 -1.34 12.36
N LYS A 104 7.91 -1.84 11.14
CA LYS A 104 8.01 -3.28 10.88
C LYS A 104 9.22 -3.93 11.55
N ASN A 105 10.37 -3.26 11.58
CA ASN A 105 11.54 -3.76 12.27
C ASN A 105 11.32 -3.81 13.79
N ARG A 106 10.83 -2.72 14.40
CA ARG A 106 10.50 -2.66 15.84
C ARG A 106 9.49 -3.74 16.23
N ASN A 107 8.46 -3.91 15.41
CA ASN A 107 7.46 -4.94 15.59
C ASN A 107 8.04 -6.36 15.54
N SER A 108 8.98 -6.62 14.62
CA SER A 108 9.69 -7.89 14.54
C SER A 108 10.50 -8.16 15.81
N ILE A 109 11.28 -7.18 16.27
CA ILE A 109 12.10 -7.28 17.48
C ILE A 109 11.23 -7.57 18.71
N ASN A 110 10.12 -6.85 18.86
CA ASN A 110 9.20 -7.05 19.98
C ASN A 110 8.60 -8.46 19.99
N LEU A 111 8.22 -9.00 18.82
CA LEU A 111 7.66 -10.35 18.71
C LEU A 111 8.69 -11.44 19.02
N THR A 112 9.95 -11.24 18.65
CA THR A 112 11.01 -12.24 18.84
C THR A 112 11.76 -12.08 20.15
N ARG A 113 11.47 -11.05 20.96
CA ARG A 113 12.21 -10.71 22.19
C ARG A 113 12.31 -11.89 23.16
N SER A 114 11.17 -12.47 23.54
CA SER A 114 11.12 -13.57 24.50
C SER A 114 11.94 -14.78 24.03
N LEU A 115 11.85 -15.11 22.73
CA LEU A 115 12.65 -16.19 22.15
C LEU A 115 14.14 -15.85 22.16
N THR A 116 14.49 -14.60 21.85
CA THR A 116 15.88 -14.12 21.82
C THR A 116 16.52 -14.21 23.20
N GLU A 117 15.81 -13.77 24.25
CA GLU A 117 16.26 -13.82 25.64
C GLU A 117 16.52 -15.27 26.09
N LYS A 118 15.65 -16.21 25.71
CA LYS A 118 15.82 -17.64 26.00
C LYS A 118 17.01 -18.26 25.28
N VAL A 119 17.22 -17.90 24.01
CA VAL A 119 18.39 -18.34 23.24
C VAL A 119 19.68 -17.83 23.90
N ILE A 120 19.72 -16.57 24.34
CA ILE A 120 20.88 -16.00 25.04
C ILE A 120 21.13 -16.72 26.37
N ALA A 121 20.07 -17.02 27.12
CA ALA A 121 20.15 -17.75 28.38
C ALA A 121 20.46 -19.26 28.20
N GLN A 122 20.56 -19.76 26.97
CA GLN A 122 20.71 -21.18 26.63
C GLN A 122 19.66 -22.07 27.31
N ASP A 123 18.42 -21.59 27.39
CA ASP A 123 17.29 -22.33 27.98
C ASP A 123 17.01 -23.59 27.16
N ALA A 124 17.34 -24.76 27.73
CA ALA A 124 17.20 -26.07 27.10
C ALA A 124 15.75 -26.43 26.74
N LYS A 125 14.75 -25.82 27.40
CA LYS A 125 13.33 -26.05 27.10
C LYS A 125 12.84 -25.12 26.00
N GLY A 126 13.33 -23.88 25.95
CA GLY A 126 13.00 -22.91 24.90
C GLY A 126 11.51 -22.58 24.76
N GLU A 127 10.68 -22.91 25.75
CA GLU A 127 9.22 -22.78 25.66
C GLU A 127 8.81 -21.31 25.66
N THR A 128 8.03 -20.88 24.66
CA THR A 128 7.46 -19.54 24.59
C THR A 128 5.95 -19.60 24.76
N ASP A 129 5.40 -18.72 25.61
CA ASP A 129 3.96 -18.62 25.79
C ASP A 129 3.28 -18.09 24.52
N GLN A 130 2.55 -18.98 23.85
CA GLN A 130 1.82 -18.67 22.62
C GLN A 130 0.67 -17.67 22.85
N ASN A 131 0.07 -17.64 24.05
CA ASN A 131 -0.99 -16.69 24.37
C ASN A 131 -0.42 -15.27 24.45
N VAL A 132 0.76 -15.11 25.07
CA VAL A 132 1.46 -13.81 25.10
C VAL A 132 1.80 -13.35 23.68
N ILE A 133 2.31 -14.24 22.82
CA ILE A 133 2.60 -13.92 21.41
C ILE A 133 1.31 -13.53 20.66
N LEU A 134 0.20 -14.22 20.91
CA LEU A 134 -1.09 -13.92 20.30
C LEU A 134 -1.61 -12.54 20.72
N GLU A 135 -1.55 -12.21 22.01
CA GLU A 135 -1.96 -10.90 22.53
C GLU A 135 -1.08 -9.76 22.01
N LEU A 136 0.23 -9.99 21.89
CA LEU A 136 1.14 -9.05 21.23
C LEU A 136 0.74 -8.82 19.77
N LYS A 137 0.48 -9.87 18.99
CA LYS A 137 0.02 -9.76 17.59
C LYS A 137 -1.30 -8.98 17.50
N LYS A 138 -2.26 -9.24 18.40
CA LYS A 138 -3.54 -8.49 18.46
C LYS A 138 -3.30 -7.01 18.74
N THR A 139 -2.47 -6.70 19.73
CA THR A 139 -2.12 -5.33 20.11
C THR A 139 -1.45 -4.58 18.95
N MET A 140 -0.49 -5.21 18.29
CA MET A 140 0.18 -4.62 17.12
C MET A 140 -0.78 -4.39 15.95
N SER A 141 -1.71 -5.32 15.72
CA SER A 141 -2.77 -5.15 14.72
C SER A 141 -3.65 -3.95 15.07
N ARG A 142 -4.12 -3.84 16.32
CA ARG A 142 -4.93 -2.70 16.79
C ARG A 142 -4.19 -1.37 16.64
N ASN A 143 -2.93 -1.30 17.07
CA ASN A 143 -2.10 -0.10 16.95
C ASN A 143 -1.93 0.32 15.48
N ARG A 144 -1.67 -0.64 14.57
CA ARG A 144 -1.60 -0.36 13.13
C ARG A 144 -2.92 0.20 12.61
N GLN A 145 -4.05 -0.39 13.01
CA GLN A 145 -5.36 0.07 12.56
C GLN A 145 -5.69 1.47 13.07
N SER A 146 -5.35 1.75 14.34
CA SER A 146 -5.50 3.07 14.96
C SER A 146 -4.67 4.12 14.24
N ALA A 147 -3.38 3.85 14.01
CA ALA A 147 -2.48 4.79 13.32
C ALA A 147 -2.91 5.07 11.87
N GLN A 148 -3.45 4.07 11.17
CA GLN A 148 -4.01 4.24 9.83
C GLN A 148 -5.26 5.13 9.85
N MET A 149 -6.14 4.95 10.84
CA MET A 149 -7.33 5.79 10.99
C MET A 149 -6.94 7.23 11.32
N GLU A 150 -6.04 7.42 12.29
CA GLU A 150 -5.55 8.74 12.69
C GLU A 150 -4.89 9.48 11.52
N SER A 151 -4.09 8.77 10.72
CA SER A 151 -3.48 9.36 9.52
C SER A 151 -4.51 9.76 8.49
N LEU A 152 -5.57 8.98 8.32
CA LEU A 152 -6.67 9.36 7.44
C LEU A 152 -7.41 10.60 7.93
N GLU A 153 -7.72 10.68 9.23
CA GLU A 153 -8.41 11.84 9.80
C GLU A 153 -7.57 13.12 9.63
N ARG A 154 -6.26 13.07 9.88
CA ARG A 154 -5.37 14.21 9.62
C ARG A 154 -5.37 14.64 8.15
N LEU A 155 -5.44 13.69 7.22
CA LEU A 155 -5.47 14.00 5.78
C LEU A 155 -6.81 14.59 5.34
N LYS A 156 -7.92 14.22 6.00
CA LYS A 156 -9.25 14.80 5.72
C LYS A 156 -9.29 16.31 5.98
N ASP A 157 -8.48 16.81 6.92
CA ASP A 157 -8.38 18.24 7.23
C ASP A 157 -7.63 19.03 6.14
N VAL A 158 -6.82 18.36 5.33
CA VAL A 158 -5.95 19.00 4.31
C VAL A 158 -6.54 18.88 2.91
N VAL A 159 -7.31 17.83 2.63
CA VAL A 159 -7.95 17.62 1.33
C VAL A 159 -9.22 18.44 1.15
N GLN A 160 -9.67 18.56 -0.09
CA GLN A 160 -10.92 19.23 -0.42
C GLN A 160 -12.13 18.49 0.17
N VAL A 161 -13.16 19.25 0.55
CA VAL A 161 -14.42 18.72 1.12
C VAL A 161 -15.06 17.66 0.22
N GLU A 162 -14.97 17.82 -1.10
CA GLU A 162 -15.48 16.82 -2.05
C GLU A 162 -14.71 15.49 -1.93
N THR A 163 -13.39 15.53 -1.83
CA THR A 163 -12.55 14.33 -1.63
C THR A 163 -12.93 13.61 -0.33
N VAL A 164 -13.19 14.34 0.76
CA VAL A 164 -13.66 13.74 2.03
C VAL A 164 -14.96 12.97 1.84
N ARG A 165 -15.93 13.53 1.10
CA ARG A 165 -17.19 12.85 0.79
C ARG A 165 -16.96 11.58 -0.02
N LYS A 166 -16.06 11.62 -1.01
CA LYS A 166 -15.71 10.45 -1.82
C LYS A 166 -15.03 9.36 -0.99
N ILE A 167 -14.13 9.73 -0.08
CA ILE A 167 -13.50 8.79 0.86
C ILE A 167 -14.56 8.10 1.72
N HIS A 168 -15.54 8.85 2.24
CA HIS A 168 -16.62 8.28 3.04
C HIS A 168 -17.43 7.22 2.27
N ILE A 169 -17.81 7.51 1.02
CA ILE A 169 -18.49 6.53 0.14
C ILE A 169 -17.59 5.32 -0.11
N ALA A 170 -16.30 5.55 -0.35
CA ALA A 170 -15.34 4.48 -0.60
C ALA A 170 -15.07 3.56 0.62
N GLN A 171 -15.47 3.98 1.82
CA GLN A 171 -15.42 3.19 3.06
C GLN A 171 -16.61 2.24 3.24
N GLU A 172 -17.66 2.37 2.42
CA GLU A 172 -18.81 1.48 2.49
C GLU A 172 -18.42 0.02 2.29
N THR A 173 -19.18 -0.87 2.94
CA THR A 173 -18.92 -2.31 2.89
C THR A 173 -19.02 -2.80 1.45
N GLY A 174 -17.89 -3.30 0.92
CA GLY A 174 -17.84 -3.83 -0.44
C GLY A 174 -17.30 -2.84 -1.49
N ALA A 175 -17.26 -1.53 -1.19
CA ALA A 175 -16.85 -0.49 -2.15
C ALA A 175 -15.42 -0.68 -2.69
N SER A 176 -14.55 -1.35 -1.93
CA SER A 176 -13.14 -1.62 -2.28
C SER A 176 -12.89 -3.08 -2.72
N LYS A 177 -13.92 -3.89 -2.97
CA LYS A 177 -13.75 -5.29 -3.38
C LYS A 177 -13.05 -5.43 -4.73
N TRP A 178 -13.35 -4.55 -5.68
CA TRP A 178 -12.69 -4.54 -6.99
C TRP A 178 -11.18 -4.27 -6.92
N LEU A 179 -10.69 -3.61 -5.86
CA LEU A 179 -9.25 -3.46 -5.60
C LEU A 179 -8.65 -4.69 -4.91
N THR A 180 -9.40 -5.31 -4.00
CA THR A 180 -8.86 -6.39 -3.15
C THR A 180 -8.95 -7.78 -3.78
N CYS A 181 -9.84 -7.97 -4.75
CA CYS A 181 -9.97 -9.21 -5.51
C CYS A 181 -8.85 -9.38 -6.53
N LEU A 182 -8.44 -10.63 -6.78
CA LEU A 182 -7.50 -10.94 -7.86
C LEU A 182 -8.21 -10.79 -9.22
N PRO A 183 -7.57 -10.17 -10.24
CA PRO A 183 -8.16 -9.93 -11.56
C PRO A 183 -8.17 -11.20 -12.42
N ILE A 184 -8.91 -12.21 -11.99
CA ILE A 184 -9.01 -13.51 -12.67
C ILE A 184 -10.06 -13.39 -13.79
N ARG A 185 -9.59 -13.42 -15.04
CA ARG A 185 -10.44 -13.27 -16.24
C ARG A 185 -11.58 -14.29 -16.29
N ALA A 186 -11.29 -15.57 -16.00
CA ALA A 186 -12.28 -16.65 -16.03
C ALA A 186 -13.41 -16.49 -14.98
N LYS A 187 -13.23 -15.63 -13.98
CA LYS A 187 -14.23 -15.34 -12.94
C LYS A 187 -14.91 -13.98 -13.12
N GLY A 188 -14.60 -13.25 -14.20
CA GLY A 188 -15.18 -11.93 -14.45
C GLY A 188 -14.67 -10.82 -13.53
N PHE A 189 -13.58 -11.04 -12.78
CA PHE A 189 -13.04 -10.05 -11.82
C PHE A 189 -12.03 -9.08 -12.45
N ARG A 190 -11.68 -9.26 -13.72
CA ARG A 190 -10.74 -8.40 -14.41
C ARG A 190 -11.46 -7.20 -15.02
N LEU A 191 -11.25 -6.03 -14.42
CA LEU A 191 -11.52 -4.73 -15.04
C LEU A 191 -10.58 -4.48 -16.23
N ASN A 192 -11.13 -3.91 -17.31
CA ASN A 192 -10.35 -3.38 -18.41
C ASN A 192 -9.64 -2.06 -18.02
N LYS A 193 -8.80 -1.55 -18.92
CA LYS A 193 -8.01 -0.34 -18.67
C LYS A 193 -8.89 0.87 -18.32
N GLN A 194 -9.93 1.13 -19.10
CA GLN A 194 -10.80 2.30 -18.93
C GLN A 194 -11.62 2.16 -17.64
N GLU A 195 -12.23 0.98 -17.42
CA GLU A 195 -12.99 0.69 -16.20
C GLU A 195 -12.17 0.91 -14.92
N PHE A 196 -10.92 0.44 -14.90
CA PHE A 196 -10.05 0.63 -13.73
C PHE A 196 -9.69 2.10 -13.51
N VAL A 197 -9.27 2.80 -14.56
CA VAL A 197 -8.87 4.21 -14.47
C VAL A 197 -10.05 5.09 -14.05
N ASP A 198 -11.23 4.87 -14.65
CA ASP A 198 -12.43 5.64 -14.33
C ASP A 198 -12.92 5.34 -12.91
N ALA A 199 -12.87 4.07 -12.46
CA ALA A 199 -13.21 3.72 -11.09
C ALA A 199 -12.28 4.39 -10.07
N VAL A 200 -10.98 4.48 -10.36
CA VAL A 200 -10.02 5.25 -9.55
C VAL A 200 -10.38 6.74 -9.57
N ALA A 201 -10.61 7.32 -10.74
CA ALA A 201 -10.93 8.74 -10.88
C ALA A 201 -12.19 9.11 -10.10
N LEU A 202 -13.27 8.33 -10.24
CA LEU A 202 -14.52 8.50 -9.51
C LEU A 202 -14.33 8.35 -7.99
N ARG A 203 -13.49 7.41 -7.55
CA ARG A 203 -13.16 7.20 -6.14
C ARG A 203 -12.47 8.41 -5.51
N TYR A 204 -11.63 9.13 -6.26
CA TYR A 204 -10.90 10.29 -5.75
C TYR A 204 -11.51 11.65 -6.13
N GLY A 205 -12.58 11.65 -6.95
CA GLY A 205 -13.14 12.87 -7.51
C GLY A 205 -12.23 13.52 -8.56
N TRP A 206 -11.36 12.74 -9.21
CA TRP A 206 -10.52 13.24 -10.28
C TRP A 206 -11.30 13.32 -11.60
N PRO A 207 -10.91 14.23 -12.51
CA PRO A 207 -11.52 14.32 -13.83
C PRO A 207 -11.39 13.00 -14.60
N VAL A 208 -12.52 12.51 -15.12
CA VAL A 208 -12.55 11.35 -16.02
C VAL A 208 -12.22 11.83 -17.44
N GLU A 209 -11.27 11.17 -18.10
CA GLU A 209 -10.90 11.51 -19.47
C GLU A 209 -11.98 11.10 -20.47
N GLY A 210 -12.15 11.89 -21.54
CA GLY A 210 -13.06 11.55 -22.64
C GLY A 210 -14.53 11.89 -22.38
N LEU A 211 -14.87 12.52 -21.25
CA LEU A 211 -16.21 13.07 -21.04
C LEU A 211 -16.44 14.27 -21.97
N PRO A 212 -17.64 14.40 -22.58
CA PRO A 212 -17.99 15.56 -23.38
C PRO A 212 -17.99 16.82 -22.49
N LYS A 213 -17.41 17.92 -23.00
CA LYS A 213 -17.31 19.20 -22.26
C LYS A 213 -18.65 19.87 -22.01
N THR A 214 -19.65 19.53 -22.83
CA THR A 214 -21.00 20.09 -22.80
C THR A 214 -21.99 18.94 -22.81
N CYS A 215 -22.94 18.95 -21.87
CA CYS A 215 -24.11 18.09 -21.95
C CYS A 215 -24.95 18.53 -23.15
N VAL A 216 -25.43 17.61 -23.98
CA VAL A 216 -26.29 17.92 -25.14
C VAL A 216 -27.76 18.07 -24.71
N CYS A 217 -27.98 18.57 -23.49
CA CYS A 217 -29.32 18.78 -22.94
C CYS A 217 -30.03 19.95 -23.62
#